data_AF-A0A485CLT3-F1
#
_entry.id   AF-A0A485CLT3-F1
#
_cell.length_a   1.000
_cell.length_b   1.000
_cell.length_c   1.000
_cell.angle_alpha   90.00
_cell.angle_beta   90.00
_cell.angle_gamma   90.00
#
_symmetry.space_group_name_H-M   'P 1'
#
loop_
_entity.id
_entity.type
_entity.pdbx_description
1 polymer ?
#
loop_
_entity_poly.entity_id
_entity_poly.type
_entity_poly.pdbx_seq_one_letter_code
_entity_poly.pdbx_strand_id
1 'polypeptide(L)' 'MKYSLGPVLYYWPKETLEDFYQQAAGCSAETIYLGEAVCSKRRATKVGDWIDMARMLGEQRQAGGPLDPRPGSGLF' A
#
# COMPACT_ATOMS: atom_id res chain seq x y z
N MET A 1 1.06 -1.59 19.80
CA MET A 1 1.55 -0.50 18.93
C MET A 1 0.93 -0.69 17.56
N LYS A 2 0.41 0.38 16.94
CA LYS A 2 -0.12 0.33 15.57
C LYS A 2 0.97 0.79 14.61
N TYR A 3 1.40 -0.09 13.71
CA TYR A 3 2.41 0.23 12.70
C TYR A 3 1.76 0.58 11.37
N SER A 4 2.32 1.59 10.71
CA SER A 4 1.86 2.03 9.38
C SER A 4 3.06 2.10 8.45
N LEU A 5 2.90 1.59 7.23
CA LEU A 5 3.90 1.68 6.16
C LEU A 5 3.53 2.84 5.25
N GLY A 6 4.41 3.84 5.19
CA GLY A 6 4.24 5.02 4.33
C GLY A 6 4.47 4.74 2.83
N PRO A 7 4.16 5.72 1.97
CA PRO A 7 4.42 5.63 0.53
C PRO A 7 5.92 5.69 0.22
N VAL A 8 6.31 5.21 -0.96
CA VAL A 8 7.71 5.16 -1.38
C VAL A 8 8.21 6.57 -1.74
N LEU A 9 9.32 7.00 -1.14
CA LEU A 9 9.84 8.37 -1.29
C LEU A 9 10.83 8.54 -2.44
N TYR A 10 11.16 7.45 -3.13
CA TYR A 10 12.16 7.42 -4.19
C TYR A 10 11.57 6.90 -5.49
N TYR A 11 12.20 7.28 -6.60
CA TYR A 11 11.85 6.72 -7.90
C TYR A 11 12.40 5.30 -7.99
N TRP A 12 11.50 4.33 -8.08
CA TRP A 12 11.81 2.92 -8.33
C TRP A 12 11.13 2.45 -9.62
N PRO A 13 11.76 1.53 -10.35
CA PRO A 13 11.08 0.80 -11.42
C PRO A 13 9.85 0.06 -10.87
N LYS A 14 8.86 -0.17 -11.75
CA LYS A 14 7.60 -0.84 -11.40
C LYS A 14 7.82 -2.19 -10.72
N GLU A 15 8.71 -3.02 -11.26
CA GLU A 15 9.01 -4.36 -10.72
C GLU A 15 9.50 -4.27 -9.26
N THR A 16 10.40 -3.33 -8.96
CA THR A 16 10.91 -3.12 -7.60
C THR A 16 9.81 -2.66 -6.63
N LEU A 17 8.86 -1.85 -7.10
CA LEU A 17 7.70 -1.45 -6.30
C LEU A 17 6.77 -2.65 -6.01
N GLU A 18 6.49 -3.46 -7.02
CA GLU A 18 5.65 -4.66 -6.88
C GLU A 18 6.26 -5.64 -5.88
N ASP A 19 7.56 -5.95 -6.00
CA ASP A 19 8.29 -6.81 -5.07
C ASP A 19 8.28 -6.27 -3.64
N PHE A 20 8.42 -4.95 -3.48
CA PHE A 20 8.39 -4.30 -2.18
C PHE A 20 7.02 -4.44 -1.52
N TYR A 21 5.94 -4.15 -2.26
CA TYR A 21 4.59 -4.26 -1.72
C TYR A 21 4.18 -5.71 -1.48
N GLN A 22 4.62 -6.65 -2.31
CA GLN A 22 4.42 -8.08 -2.07
C GLN A 22 5.08 -8.54 -0.76
N GLN A 23 6.28 -8.04 -0.43
CA GLN A 23 6.91 -8.30 0.86
C GLN A 23 6.18 -7.59 2.01
N ALA A 24 5.69 -6.37 1.78
CA ALA A 24 4.90 -5.62 2.75
C ALA A 24 3.56 -6.31 3.10
N ALA A 25 3.05 -7.18 2.23
CA ALA A 25 1.90 -8.03 2.54
C ALA A 25 2.11 -8.87 3.81
N GLY A 26 3.34 -9.32 4.07
CA GLY A 26 3.70 -10.13 5.23
C GLY A 26 4.16 -9.35 6.46
N CYS A 27 4.25 -8.01 6.41
CA CYS A 27 4.70 -7.23 7.55
C CYS A 27 3.58 -6.99 8.58
N SER A 28 3.96 -6.72 9.84
CA SER A 28 3.03 -6.45 10.95
C SER A 28 2.36 -5.08 10.90
N ALA A 29 2.47 -4.35 9.78
CA ALA A 29 1.79 -3.07 9.62
C ALA A 29 0.27 -3.28 9.48
N GLU A 30 -0.51 -2.52 10.26
CA GLU A 30 -1.97 -2.51 10.20
C GLU A 30 -2.45 -1.70 8.98
N THR A 31 -1.67 -0.71 8.55
CA THR A 31 -2.01 0.18 7.43
C THR A 31 -0.84 0.30 6.46
N ILE A 32 -1.10 0.13 5.17
CA ILE A 32 -0.13 0.36 4.10
C ILE A 32 -0.65 1.48 3.20
N TYR A 33 0.13 2.54 3.06
CA TYR A 33 -0.13 3.61 2.12
C TYR A 33 0.51 3.27 0.77
N LEU A 34 -0.33 2.99 -0.22
CA LEU A 34 0.10 2.73 -1.59
C LEU A 34 0.34 4.05 -2.32
N GLY A 35 1.55 4.20 -2.85
CA GLY A 35 1.90 5.33 -3.68
C GLY A 35 3.39 5.64 -3.64
N GLU A 36 3.75 6.67 -4.37
CA GLU A 36 5.11 7.20 -4.44
C GLU A 36 5.07 8.72 -4.38
N ALA A 37 6.06 9.31 -3.71
CA ALA A 37 6.24 10.76 -3.61
C ALA A 37 7.20 11.28 -4.70
N VAL A 38 6.91 10.98 -5.96
CA VAL A 38 7.71 11.42 -7.12
C VAL A 38 6.90 12.27 -8.10
N CYS A 39 7.58 13.06 -8.93
CA CYS A 39 6.89 13.87 -9.92
C CYS A 39 6.22 13.01 -11.00
N SER A 40 5.04 13.41 -11.45
CA SER A 40 4.23 12.67 -12.43
C SER A 40 4.94 12.40 -13.76
N LYS A 41 5.93 13.22 -14.13
CA LYS A 41 6.74 13.05 -15.35
C LYS A 41 7.76 11.89 -15.27
N ARG A 42 8.10 11.44 -14.06
CA ARG A 42 9.09 10.37 -13.83
C ARG A 42 8.47 9.08 -13.34
N ARG A 43 7.17 9.08 -13.01
CA ARG A 43 6.45 7.90 -12.56
C ARG A 43 6.48 6.79 -13.61
N ALA A 44 6.92 5.60 -13.21
CA ALA A 44 6.85 4.39 -14.03
C ALA A 44 5.49 3.70 -13.90
N THR A 45 4.86 3.79 -12.73
CA THR A 45 3.66 3.02 -12.35
C THR A 45 2.37 3.81 -12.60
N LYS A 46 1.46 3.31 -13.44
CA LYS A 46 0.20 4.01 -13.73
C LYS A 46 -0.80 3.83 -12.60
N VAL A 47 -1.83 4.68 -12.58
CA VAL A 47 -2.91 4.59 -11.57
C VAL A 47 -3.58 3.21 -11.57
N GLY A 48 -3.76 2.58 -12.74
CA GLY A 48 -4.31 1.22 -12.83
C GLY A 48 -3.46 0.19 -12.08
N ASP A 49 -2.14 0.23 -12.30
CA ASP A 49 -1.20 -0.68 -11.60
C ASP A 49 -1.27 -0.51 -10.08
N TRP A 50 -1.47 0.73 -9.58
CA TRP A 50 -1.67 0.99 -8.16
C TRP A 50 -2.95 0.36 -7.60
N ILE A 51 -4.03 0.37 -8.39
CA ILE A 51 -5.31 -0.25 -8.00
C ILE A 51 -5.18 -1.77 -7.97
N ASP A 52 -4.50 -2.36 -8.96
CA ASP A 52 -4.26 -3.80 -9.02
C ASP A 52 -3.40 -4.28 -7.84
N MET A 53 -2.34 -3.54 -7.49
CA MET A 53 -1.55 -3.80 -6.29
C MET A 53 -2.37 -3.67 -5.00
N ALA A 54 -3.26 -2.66 -4.93
CA ALA A 54 -4.15 -2.50 -3.77
C ALA A 54 -5.09 -3.69 -3.60
N ARG A 55 -5.62 -4.21 -4.70
CA ARG A 55 -6.47 -5.40 -4.72
C ARG A 55 -5.70 -6.62 -4.23
N MET A 56 -4.52 -6.88 -4.78
CA MET A 56 -3.66 -7.99 -4.37
C MET A 56 -3.36 -7.94 -2.86
N LEU A 57 -2.99 -6.76 -2.35
CA LEU A 57 -2.72 -6.56 -0.93
C LEU A 57 -3.95 -6.76 -0.04
N GLY A 58 -5.13 -6.32 -0.50
CA GLY A 58 -6.39 -6.53 0.19
C GLY A 58 -6.75 -8.02 0.28
N GLU A 59 -6.59 -8.75 -0.83
CA GLU A 59 -6.82 -10.20 -0.89
C GLU A 59 -5.82 -10.97 0.02
N GLN A 60 -4.54 -10.59 0.01
CA GLN A 60 -3.52 -11.20 0.86
C GLN A 60 -3.71 -10.90 2.36
N ARG A 61 -4.14 -9.68 2.72
CA ARG A 61 -4.36 -9.28 4.12
C ARG A 61 -5.66 -9.79 4.73
N GLN A 62 -6.70 -10.04 3.93
CA GLN A 62 -7.95 -10.62 4.44
C GLN A 62 -7.78 -12.03 5.03
N ALA A 63 -6.66 -12.71 4.75
CA ALA A 63 -6.27 -13.94 5.43
C ALA A 63 -5.83 -13.74 6.89
N GLY A 64 -5.65 -12.51 7.37
CA GLY A 64 -5.09 -12.14 8.68
C GLY A 64 -6.09 -11.65 9.74
N GLY A 65 -7.39 -11.85 9.56
CA GLY A 65 -8.43 -11.46 10.52
C GLY A 65 -9.12 -10.13 10.18
N PRO A 66 -10.29 -9.87 10.78
CA PRO A 66 -11.17 -8.79 10.34
C PRO A 66 -10.50 -7.44 10.61
N LEU A 67 -10.41 -6.62 9.55
CA LEU A 67 -10.19 -5.18 9.64
C LEU A 67 -11.24 -4.62 10.62
N ASP A 68 -10.81 -4.34 11.85
CA ASP A 68 -11.63 -3.74 12.88
C ASP A 68 -12.29 -2.46 12.32
N PRO A 69 -13.63 -2.38 12.25
CA PRO A 69 -14.30 -1.18 11.79
C PRO A 69 -14.01 -0.07 12.81
N ARG A 70 -13.11 0.84 12.43
CA ARG A 70 -12.71 1.98 13.28
C ARG A 70 -13.94 2.69 13.85
N PRO A 71 -14.13 2.75 15.17
CA PRO A 71 -15.08 3.68 15.76
C PRO A 71 -14.45 5.08 15.67
N GLY A 72 -14.79 5.85 14.64
CA GLY A 72 -14.34 7.24 14.55
C GLY A 72 -14.17 7.88 13.18
N SER A 73 -14.54 7.25 12.06
CA SER A 73 -14.56 7.94 10.75
C SER A 73 -15.81 8.81 10.55
N GLY A 74 -16.22 9.51 11.61
CA GLY A 74 -17.14 10.63 11.54
C GLY A 74 -16.34 11.90 11.76
N LEU A 75 -16.39 12.80 10.78
CA LEU A 75 -15.78 14.14 10.78
C LEU A 75 -14.26 14.17 10.66
N PHE A 76 -13.76 14.17 9.42
CA PHE A 76 -13.18 15.34 8.73
C PHE A 76 -12.83 14.95 7.28
#